data_AF-A0A5C9DZW2-F1
#
_entry.id   AF-A0A5C9DZW2-F1
#
_cell.length_a   1.000
_cell.length_b   1.000
_cell.length_c   1.000
_cell.angle_alpha   90.00
_cell.angle_beta   90.00
_cell.angle_gamma   90.00
#
_symmetry.space_group_name_H-M   'P 1'
#
loop_
_entity.id
_entity.type
_entity.pdbx_description
1 polymer ?
#
loop_
_entity_poly.entity_id
_entity_poly.type
_entity_poly.pdbx_seq_one_letter_code
_entity_poly.pdbx_strand_id
1 'polypeptide(L)'
;MTYAFLVFYRYKLMEEKEAQEAKEFWVKFSKESWPKEITIVGDYRYAWGTEWSGFLVVETESPQLFFEFWPLFRDKTRWYIENTRTVIGMKRHPTQWMESQ
;
A
#
# COMPACT_ATOMS: atom_id res chain seq x y z
N MET A 1 15.99 1.93 10.88
CA MET A 1 14.76 2.40 11.54
C MET A 1 13.63 2.17 10.57
N THR A 2 12.72 1.26 10.89
CA THR A 2 11.68 0.83 9.94
C THR A 2 10.53 1.84 9.90
N TYR A 3 10.14 2.24 8.70
CA TYR A 3 8.95 3.03 8.45
C TYR A 3 7.85 2.12 7.94
N ALA A 4 6.65 2.28 8.48
CA ALA A 4 5.44 1.60 8.03
C ALA A 4 4.55 2.60 7.28
N PHE A 5 4.04 2.18 6.13
CA PHE A 5 3.09 2.92 5.33
C PHE A 5 1.82 2.11 5.22
N LEU A 6 0.74 2.65 5.78
CA LEU A 6 -0.60 2.12 5.66
C LEU A 6 -1.28 2.85 4.50
N VAL A 7 -1.42 2.16 3.38
CA VAL A 7 -2.03 2.72 2.17
C VAL A 7 -3.45 2.21 2.04
N PHE A 8 -4.42 3.07 2.30
CA PHE A 8 -5.80 2.84 1.93
C PHE A 8 -5.99 3.05 0.42
N TYR A 9 -6.78 2.19 -0.20
CA TYR A 9 -7.18 2.32 -1.60
C TYR A 9 -8.69 2.19 -1.76
N ARG A 10 -9.23 2.90 -2.73
CA ARG A 10 -10.62 2.76 -3.19
C ARG A 10 -10.62 2.31 -4.64
N TYR A 11 -11.25 1.18 -4.92
CA TYR A 11 -11.46 0.74 -6.29
C TYR A 11 -12.52 1.59 -6.97
N LYS A 12 -12.38 1.79 -8.28
CA LYS A 12 -13.50 2.26 -9.09
C LYS A 12 -14.59 1.19 -9.13
N LEU A 13 -15.82 1.62 -9.45
CA LEU A 13 -16.84 0.69 -9.88
C LEU A 13 -16.37 0.06 -11.20
N MET A 14 -16.31 -1.27 -11.23
CA MET A 14 -15.76 -2.06 -12.34
C MET A 14 -16.70 -3.22 -12.67
N GLU A 15 -16.73 -3.62 -13.93
CA GLU A 15 -17.36 -4.87 -14.35
C GLU A 15 -16.47 -6.09 -13.97
N GLU A 16 -17.04 -7.29 -13.99
CA GLU A 16 -16.31 -8.52 -13.62
C GLU A 16 -15.03 -8.73 -14.44
N LYS A 17 -15.09 -8.39 -15.74
CA LYS A 17 -13.93 -8.51 -16.64
C LYS A 17 -12.80 -7.57 -16.22
N GLU A 18 -13.12 -6.30 -15.95
CA GLU A 18 -12.14 -5.30 -15.52
C GLU A 18 -11.54 -5.66 -14.16
N ALA A 19 -12.36 -6.19 -13.24
CA ALA A 19 -11.89 -6.66 -11.94
C ALA A 19 -10.90 -7.84 -12.08
N GLN A 20 -11.15 -8.75 -13.03
CA GLN A 20 -10.24 -9.86 -13.32
C GLN A 20 -8.92 -9.36 -13.93
N GLU A 21 -8.97 -8.41 -14.88
CA GLU A 21 -7.78 -7.77 -15.45
C GLU A 21 -6.97 -7.04 -14.37
N ALA A 22 -7.63 -6.35 -13.44
CA ALA A 22 -6.97 -5.64 -12.34
C ALA A 22 -6.24 -6.60 -11.39
N LYS A 23 -6.86 -7.76 -11.12
CA LYS A 23 -6.25 -8.83 -10.32
C LYS A 23 -5.01 -9.40 -11.00
N GLU A 24 -5.07 -9.70 -12.29
CA GLU A 24 -3.94 -10.21 -13.06
C GLU A 24 -2.79 -9.20 -13.12
N PHE A 25 -3.12 -7.93 -13.35
CA PHE A 25 -2.17 -6.83 -13.29
C PHE A 25 -1.46 -6.78 -11.93
N TRP A 26 -2.22 -6.81 -10.82
CA TRP A 26 -1.64 -6.74 -9.47
C TRP A 26 -0.69 -7.91 -9.19
N VAL A 27 -1.07 -9.14 -9.55
CA VAL A 27 -0.23 -10.33 -9.38
C VAL A 27 1.07 -10.23 -10.17
N LYS A 28 1.02 -9.71 -11.40
CA LYS A 28 2.22 -9.52 -12.22
C LYS A 28 3.10 -8.39 -11.66
N PHE A 29 2.49 -7.25 -11.37
CA PHE A 29 3.19 -6.06 -10.91
C PHE A 29 3.91 -6.30 -9.57
N SER A 30 3.23 -6.92 -8.60
CA SER A 30 3.81 -7.23 -7.29
C SER A 30 5.01 -8.18 -7.35
N LYS A 31 5.11 -9.03 -8.39
CA LYS A 31 6.23 -9.95 -8.59
C LYS A 31 7.38 -9.35 -9.38
N GLU A 32 7.09 -8.57 -10.41
CA GLU A 32 8.09 -8.14 -11.40
C GLU A 32 8.60 -6.72 -11.16
N SER A 33 7.74 -5.81 -10.67
CA SER A 33 8.01 -4.37 -10.60
C SER A 33 8.13 -3.84 -9.18
N TRP A 34 7.86 -4.67 -8.17
CA TRP A 34 7.90 -4.25 -6.78
C TRP A 34 9.36 -4.12 -6.29
N PRO A 35 9.77 -2.99 -5.67
CA PRO A 35 11.12 -2.81 -5.16
C PRO A 35 11.44 -3.82 -4.06
N LYS A 36 12.65 -4.42 -4.09
CA LYS A 36 13.04 -5.46 -3.12
C LYS A 36 13.22 -4.91 -1.71
N GLU A 37 13.50 -3.62 -1.60
CA GLU A 37 13.76 -2.87 -0.38
C GLU A 37 12.46 -2.37 0.29
N ILE A 38 11.31 -2.57 -0.35
CA ILE A 38 9.98 -2.27 0.19
C ILE A 38 9.27 -3.60 0.41
N THR A 39 9.03 -3.96 1.66
CA THR A 39 8.35 -5.21 2.01
C THR A 39 6.84 -4.99 2.11
N ILE A 40 6.04 -5.80 1.42
CA ILE A 40 4.61 -5.88 1.69
C ILE A 40 4.42 -6.75 2.93
N VAL A 41 3.98 -6.14 4.04
CA VAL A 41 3.68 -6.85 5.30
C VAL A 41 2.33 -7.54 5.20
N GLY A 42 1.36 -6.92 4.52
CA GLY A 42 0.07 -7.53 4.26
C GLY A 42 -0.82 -6.70 3.34
N ASP A 43 -1.66 -7.40 2.58
CA ASP A 43 -2.73 -6.84 1.76
C ASP A 43 -4.07 -7.26 2.36
N TYR A 44 -4.84 -6.28 2.83
CA TYR A 44 -6.05 -6.50 3.59
C TYR A 44 -7.26 -6.13 2.74
N ARG A 45 -7.98 -7.18 2.33
CA ARG A 45 -9.26 -7.05 1.64
C ARG A 45 -10.29 -6.52 2.66
N TYR A 46 -10.90 -5.38 2.32
CA TYR A 46 -11.87 -4.65 3.15
C TYR A 46 -11.26 -3.81 4.28
N ALA A 47 -11.59 -2.52 4.29
CA ALA A 47 -11.25 -1.57 5.34
C ALA A 47 -12.52 -1.20 6.13
N TRP A 48 -13.12 -2.17 6.84
CA TRP A 48 -14.36 -1.95 7.59
C TRP A 48 -14.27 -0.80 8.58
N GLY A 49 -15.38 -0.07 8.75
CA GLY A 49 -15.41 1.17 9.54
C GLY A 49 -14.80 2.37 8.82
N THR A 50 -14.43 2.24 7.54
CA THR A 50 -13.95 3.33 6.70
C THR A 50 -14.65 3.33 5.35
N GLU A 51 -14.43 4.38 4.58
CA GLU A 51 -14.92 4.55 3.21
C GLU A 51 -14.00 3.91 2.14
N TRP A 52 -12.97 3.18 2.55
CA TRP A 52 -11.96 2.59 1.66
C TRP A 52 -12.28 1.14 1.33
N SER A 53 -11.87 0.68 0.14
CA SER A 53 -12.09 -0.70 -0.31
C SER A 53 -11.19 -1.71 0.41
N GLY A 54 -9.99 -1.28 0.81
CA GLY A 54 -8.99 -2.10 1.48
C GLY A 54 -7.76 -1.28 1.80
N PHE A 55 -6.73 -1.94 2.33
CA PHE A 55 -5.46 -1.28 2.59
C PHE A 55 -4.26 -2.23 2.47
N LEU A 56 -3.13 -1.65 2.12
CA LEU A 56 -1.83 -2.30 2.05
C LEU A 56 -0.97 -1.80 3.20
N VAL A 57 -0.29 -2.69 3.90
CA VAL A 57 0.76 -2.35 4.87
C VAL A 57 2.09 -2.66 4.24
N VAL A 58 2.94 -1.64 4.11
CA VAL A 58 4.30 -1.82 3.61
C VAL A 58 5.33 -1.26 4.58
N GLU A 59 6.48 -1.91 4.64
CA GLU A 59 7.59 -1.53 5.50
C GLU A 59 8.86 -1.30 4.67
N THR A 60 9.67 -0.32 5.07
CA THR A 60 11.01 -0.10 4.50
C THR A 60 11.92 0.58 5.51
N GLU A 61 13.22 0.39 5.37
CA GLU A 61 14.24 1.11 6.15
C GLU A 61 14.56 2.49 5.56
N SER A 62 14.12 2.78 4.33
CA SER A 62 14.35 4.05 3.64
C SER A 62 13.03 4.66 3.14
N PRO A 63 12.50 5.71 3.81
CA PRO A 63 11.24 6.32 3.40
C PRO A 63 11.35 7.00 2.03
N GLN A 64 12.54 7.46 1.64
CA GLN A 64 12.80 8.03 0.32
C GLN A 64 12.46 7.04 -0.80
N LEU A 65 12.83 5.76 -0.65
CA LEU A 65 12.51 4.72 -1.65
C LEU A 65 11.01 4.58 -1.85
N PHE A 66 10.23 4.66 -0.77
CA PHE A 66 8.78 4.65 -0.88
C PHE A 66 8.27 5.88 -1.65
N PHE A 67 8.77 7.09 -1.34
CA PHE A 67 8.32 8.31 -2.02
C PHE A 67 8.70 8.38 -3.50
N GLU A 68 9.79 7.73 -3.91
CA GLU A 68 10.20 7.61 -5.32
C GLU A 68 9.34 6.58 -6.07
N PHE A 69 9.06 5.44 -5.44
CA PHE A 69 8.26 4.37 -6.02
C PHE A 69 6.77 4.69 -6.08
N TRP A 70 6.22 5.33 -5.04
CA TRP A 70 4.79 5.49 -4.84
C TRP A 70 4.05 6.24 -5.96
N PRO A 71 4.59 7.33 -6.53
CA PRO A 71 3.99 7.99 -7.69
C PRO A 71 3.88 7.07 -8.91
N LEU A 72 4.91 6.26 -9.18
CA LEU A 72 4.93 5.31 -10.30
C LEU A 72 3.90 4.19 -10.10
N PHE A 73 3.75 3.73 -8.85
CA PHE A 73 2.72 2.77 -8.49
C PHE A 73 1.33 3.34 -8.77
N ARG A 74 1.02 4.52 -8.23
CA ARG A 74 -0.30 5.15 -8.40
C ARG A 74 -0.64 5.40 -9.86
N ASP A 75 0.33 5.81 -10.68
CA ASP A 75 0.12 6.02 -12.11
C ASP A 75 -0.30 4.73 -12.81
N LYS A 76 0.40 3.63 -12.54
CA LYS A 76 0.09 2.31 -13.11
C LYS A 76 -1.23 1.71 -12.62
N THR A 77 -1.70 2.09 -11.43
CA THR A 77 -2.96 1.59 -10.86
C THR A 77 -4.15 2.53 -11.04
N ARG A 78 -3.95 3.73 -11.59
CA ARG A 78 -4.99 4.78 -11.70
C ARG A 78 -6.21 4.36 -12.52
N TRP A 79 -6.06 3.36 -13.40
CA TRP A 79 -7.17 2.88 -14.22
C TRP A 79 -8.23 2.14 -13.39
N TYR A 80 -7.85 1.42 -12.32
CA TYR A 80 -8.78 0.69 -11.42
C TYR A 80 -8.84 1.21 -9.97
N ILE A 81 -7.88 2.02 -9.54
CA ILE A 81 -7.90 2.69 -8.23
C ILE A 81 -8.37 4.13 -8.41
N GLU A 82 -9.46 4.49 -7.76
CA GLU A 82 -10.05 5.83 -7.77
C GLU A 82 -9.24 6.80 -6.91
N ASN A 83 -8.97 6.40 -5.67
CA ASN A 83 -8.31 7.25 -4.69
C ASN A 83 -7.45 6.42 -3.74
N THR A 84 -6.47 7.08 -3.13
CA THR A 84 -5.58 6.49 -2.12
C THR A 84 -5.36 7.46 -0.97
N ARG A 85 -5.16 6.94 0.24
CA ARG A 85 -4.72 7.71 1.39
C ARG A 85 -3.63 6.95 2.11
N THR A 86 -2.50 7.61 2.35
CA THR A 86 -1.35 7.01 3.04
C THR A 86 -1.23 7.59 4.45
N VAL A 87 -1.13 6.71 5.44
CA VAL A 87 -0.71 7.05 6.81
C VAL A 87 0.70 6.49 6.99
N ILE A 88 1.61 7.32 7.50
CA ILE A 88 3.02 6.96 7.66
C ILE A 88 3.34 6.94 9.15
N GLY A 89 4.01 5.90 9.59
CA GLY A 89 4.48 5.75 10.97
C GLY A 89 5.88 5.20 11.02
N MET A 90 6.54 5.41 12.16
CA MET A 90 7.81 4.78 12.47
C MET A 90 7.55 3.59 13.38
N LYS A 91 8.05 2.42 13.00
CA LYS A 91 7.93 1.20 13.78
C LYS A 91 8.76 1.34 15.05
N ARG A 92 8.15 1.05 16.19
CA ARG A 92 8.80 0.97 17.50
C ARG A 92 8.55 -0.38 18.13
N HIS A 93 9.38 -0.77 19.08
CA HIS A 93 9.10 -1.95 19.86
C HIS A 93 7.83 -1.73 20.71
N PRO A 94 6.92 -2.71 20.84
CA PRO A 94 5.65 -2.53 21.58
C PRO A 94 5.82 -2.05 23.02
N THR A 95 6.93 -2.39 23.67
CA THR A 95 7.23 -1.99 25.07
C THR A 95 7.88 -0.60 25.19
N GLN A 96 8.30 0.03 24.08
CA GLN A 96 8.91 1.37 24.06
C GLN A 96 7.87 2.48 23.95
N TRP A 97 6.76 2.35 24.69
CA TRP A 97 5.61 3.22 24.53
C TRP A 97 5.79 4.64 25.11
N MET A 98 6.84 4.86 25.93
CA MET A 98 7.00 6.07 26.76
C MET A 98 8.47 6.51 26.97
N GLU A 99 9.39 6.25 26.04
CA GLU A 99 10.67 6.97 26.08
C GLU A 99 10.42 8.36 25.50
N SER A 100 10.32 9.35 26.40
CA SER A 100 10.25 10.77 26.05
C SER A 100 11.44 11.14 25.17
N GLN A 101 11.15 11.86 24.09
CA GLN A 101 12.14 12.62 23.31
C GLN A 101 13.02 13.47 24.23
#